data_AF-A0A2C9KKD3-F1
#
_entry.id   AF-A0A2C9KKD3-F1
#
_cell.length_a   1.000
_cell.length_b   1.000
_cell.length_c   1.000
_cell.angle_alpha   90.00
_cell.angle_beta   90.00
_cell.angle_gamma   90.00
#
_symmetry.space_group_name_H-M   'P 1'
#
loop_
_entity.id
_entity.type
_entity.pdbx_description
1 polymer ?
#
loop_
_entity_poly.entity_id
_entity_poly.type
_entity_poly.pdbx_seq_one_letter_code
_entity_poly.pdbx_strand_id
1 'polypeptide(L)'
;SWLALRYSARLMWASGMAIGSLCTLLTPVSARTHIYLLLAVRFILGLSGGLTFPCVTTMEGKWCTPNERTKLASIVFAGTSLGSIYIFSTTGVLCEEGFDIGWAAIFYFT
;
A
#
# COMPACT_ATOMS: atom_id res chain seq x y z
N SER A 1 -9.60 25.19 -11.54
CA SER A 1 -10.17 24.40 -10.42
C SER A 1 -10.21 22.88 -10.70
N TRP A 2 -10.62 22.41 -11.89
CA TRP A 2 -10.66 20.97 -12.22
C TRP A 2 -9.30 20.22 -12.19
N LEU A 3 -8.21 20.83 -12.71
CA LEU A 3 -6.88 20.21 -12.68
C LEU A 3 -6.29 20.11 -11.27
N ALA A 4 -6.53 21.09 -10.40
CA ALA A 4 -6.03 21.10 -9.01
C ALA A 4 -6.59 19.92 -8.19
N LEU A 5 -7.89 19.62 -8.37
CA LEU A 5 -8.54 18.46 -7.76
C LEU A 5 -8.06 17.11 -8.33
N ARG A 6 -7.46 17.10 -9.52
CA ARG A 6 -6.90 15.89 -10.15
C ARG A 6 -5.48 15.63 -9.68
N TYR A 7 -4.68 16.70 -9.56
CA TYR A 7 -3.32 16.62 -9.04
C TYR A 7 -3.32 16.26 -7.56
N SER A 8 -4.24 16.84 -6.76
CA SER A 8 -4.33 16.56 -5.32
C SER A 8 -4.63 15.09 -5.01
N ALA A 9 -5.58 14.45 -5.70
CA ALA A 9 -5.92 13.05 -5.43
C ALA A 9 -4.75 12.08 -5.74
N ARG A 10 -4.05 12.31 -6.86
CA ARG A 10 -2.87 11.53 -7.22
C ARG A 10 -1.72 11.77 -6.23
N LEU A 11 -1.49 13.03 -5.84
CA LEU A 11 -0.43 13.39 -4.91
C LEU A 11 -0.71 12.81 -3.51
N MET A 12 -1.96 12.86 -3.05
CA MET A 12 -2.39 12.29 -1.77
C MET A 12 -2.23 10.77 -1.74
N TRP A 13 -2.61 10.09 -2.82
CA TRP A 13 -2.40 8.65 -2.96
C TRP A 13 -0.91 8.30 -2.95
N ALA A 14 -0.09 8.99 -3.74
CA ALA A 14 1.35 8.77 -3.79
C ALA A 14 2.04 9.06 -2.46
N SER A 15 1.68 10.17 -1.78
CA SER A 15 2.21 10.50 -0.46
C SER A 15 1.77 9.49 0.60
N GLY A 16 0.53 9.01 0.54
CA GLY A 16 0.00 8.00 1.45
C GLY A 16 0.75 6.68 1.30
N MET A 17 1.00 6.24 0.06
CA MET A 17 1.80 5.04 -0.21
C MET A 17 3.26 5.20 0.20
N ALA A 18 3.87 6.37 -0.04
CA ALA A 18 5.26 6.63 0.37
C ALA A 18 5.42 6.61 1.90
N ILE A 19 4.50 7.26 2.62
CA ILE A 19 4.49 7.26 4.09
C ILE A 19 4.22 5.85 4.62
N GLY A 20 3.28 5.13 4.01
CA GLY A 20 2.97 3.74 4.36
C GLY A 20 4.16 2.82 4.17
N SER A 21 4.83 2.87 3.02
CA SER A 21 6.04 2.08 2.72
C SER A 21 7.18 2.40 3.69
N LEU A 22 7.42 3.69 3.97
CA LEU A 22 8.43 4.09 4.95
C LEU A 22 8.10 3.55 6.35
N CYS A 23 6.84 3.62 6.79
CA CYS A 23 6.40 3.03 8.05
C CYS A 23 6.53 1.49 8.08
N THR A 24 6.27 0.80 6.97
CA THR A 24 6.50 -0.65 6.85
C THR A 24 7.97 -0.99 7.07
N LEU A 25 8.90 -0.25 6.44
CA LEU A 25 10.35 -0.43 6.62
C LEU A 25 10.83 -0.15 8.06
N LEU A 26 10.19 0.81 8.73
CA LEU A 26 10.47 1.15 10.13
C LEU A 26 9.86 0.18 11.15
N THR A 27 8.95 -0.70 10.72
CA THR A 27 8.32 -1.71 11.59
C THR A 27 9.31 -2.63 12.28
N PRO A 28 10.23 -3.34 11.58
CA PRO A 28 11.13 -4.31 12.23
C PRO A 28 12.04 -3.64 13.26
N VAL A 29 12.48 -2.41 13.01
CA VAL A 29 13.29 -1.61 13.95
C VAL A 29 12.47 -1.24 15.19
N SER A 30 11.23 -0.78 14.98
CA SER A 30 10.31 -0.40 16.06
C SER A 30 9.89 -1.60 16.90
N ALA A 31 9.72 -2.77 16.28
CA ALA A 31 9.33 -4.00 16.94
C ALA A 31 10.36 -4.51 17.94
N ARG A 32 11.65 -4.20 17.74
CA ARG A 32 12.73 -4.57 18.65
C ARG A 32 13.02 -3.55 19.76
N THR A 33 12.54 -2.32 19.63
CA THR A 33 12.81 -1.24 20.60
C THR A 33 11.66 -1.01 21.57
N HIS A 34 10.46 -0.64 21.08
CA HIS A 34 9.34 -0.27 21.95
C HIS A 34 7.97 -0.54 21.33
N ILE A 35 7.06 -1.12 22.12
CA ILE A 35 5.70 -1.46 21.68
C ILE A 35 4.84 -0.23 21.33
N TYR A 36 5.04 0.90 22.00
CA TYR A 36 4.33 2.15 21.72
C TYR A 36 4.68 2.72 20.34
N LEU A 37 5.95 2.60 19.92
CA LEU A 37 6.39 2.98 18.58
C LEU A 37 5.75 2.07 17.53
N LEU A 38 5.72 0.76 17.78
CA LEU A 38 5.05 -0.21 16.92
C LEU A 38 3.56 0.13 16.74
N LEU A 39 2.87 0.51 17.81
CA LEU A 39 1.46 0.92 17.78
C LEU A 39 1.26 2.19 16.93
N ALA A 40 2.13 3.19 17.09
CA ALA A 40 2.06 4.43 16.32
C ALA A 40 2.28 4.18 14.81
N VAL A 41 3.30 3.40 14.45
CA VAL A 41 3.58 3.01 13.05
C VAL A 41 2.39 2.24 12.46
N ARG A 42 1.80 1.30 13.22
CA ARG A 42 0.60 0.55 12.79
C ARG A 42 -0.61 1.43 12.59
N PHE A 43 -0.82 2.41 13.46
CA PHE A 43 -1.91 3.37 13.33
C PHE A 43 -1.78 4.20 12.05
N ILE A 44 -0.57 4.72 11.77
CA ILE A 44 -0.30 5.48 10.54
C ILE A 44 -0.46 4.59 9.30
N LEU A 45 -0.01 3.34 9.37
CA LEU A 45 -0.19 2.38 8.29
C LEU A 45 -1.68 2.15 7.98
N GLY A 46 -2.50 1.94 9.02
CA GLY A 46 -3.94 1.80 8.90
C GLY A 46 -4.61 3.03 8.29
N LEU A 47 -4.20 4.23 8.69
CA LEU A 47 -4.67 5.49 8.11
C LEU A 47 -4.32 5.59 6.60
N SER A 48 -3.09 5.23 6.23
CA SER A 48 -2.64 5.26 4.82
C SER A 48 -3.42 4.28 3.93
N GLY A 49 -3.71 3.07 4.44
CA GLY A 49 -4.55 2.09 3.75
C GLY A 49 -6.00 2.54 3.62
N GLY A 50 -6.57 3.13 4.68
CA GLY A 50 -7.94 3.66 4.68
C GLY A 50 -8.15 4.82 3.69
N LEU A 51 -7.13 5.64 3.47
CA LEU A 51 -7.16 6.75 2.49
C LEU A 51 -7.02 6.27 1.04
N THR A 52 -6.48 5.07 0.81
CA THR A 52 -6.21 4.57 -0.54
C THR A 52 -7.50 4.27 -1.32
N PHE A 53 -8.47 3.62 -0.69
CA PHE A 53 -9.76 3.29 -1.32
C PHE A 53 -10.57 4.52 -1.81
N PRO A 54 -10.78 5.60 -1.02
CA PRO A 54 -11.44 6.80 -1.51
C PRO A 54 -10.61 7.54 -2.57
N CYS A 55 -9.28 7.52 -2.49
CA CYS A 55 -8.43 8.12 -3.52
C CYS A 55 -8.58 7.39 -4.86
N VAL A 56 -8.57 6.06 -4.85
CA VAL A 56 -8.73 5.24 -6.08
C VAL A 56 -10.12 5.43 -6.68
N THR A 57 -11.19 5.35 -5.89
CA THR A 57 -12.56 5.54 -6.39
C THR A 57 -12.83 6.94 -6.94
N THR A 58 -12.23 7.99 -6.35
CA THR A 58 -12.30 9.36 -6.89
C THR A 58 -11.45 9.54 -8.14
N MET A 59 -10.35 8.80 -8.29
CA MET A 59 -9.56 8.75 -9.52
C MET A 59 -10.32 8.01 -10.62
N GLU A 60 -10.89 6.84 -10.35
CA GLU A 60 -11.70 6.07 -11.32
C GLU A 60 -12.92 6.86 -11.80
N GLY A 61 -13.65 7.50 -10.89
CA GLY A 61 -14.82 8.32 -11.25
C GLY A 61 -14.49 9.54 -12.12
N LYS A 62 -13.25 10.01 -12.12
CA LYS A 62 -12.78 11.14 -12.96
C LYS A 62 -12.14 10.70 -14.28
N TRP A 63 -11.70 9.45 -14.39
CA TRP A 63 -11.01 8.92 -15.57
C TRP A 63 -11.91 8.02 -16.43
N CYS A 64 -13.02 7.49 -15.91
CA CYS A 64 -13.91 6.59 -16.64
C CYS A 64 -15.12 7.31 -17.24
N THR A 65 -15.27 7.23 -18.57
CA THR A 65 -16.56 7.36 -19.26
C THR A 65 -17.45 6.16 -18.87
N PRO A 66 -18.79 6.29 -18.73
CA PRO A 66 -19.65 5.25 -18.12
C PRO A 66 -19.50 3.83 -18.69
N ASN A 67 -19.15 3.71 -19.97
CA ASN A 67 -18.95 2.44 -20.67
C ASN A 67 -17.62 1.74 -20.35
N GLU A 68 -16.59 2.46 -19.91
CA GLU A 68 -15.24 1.92 -19.69
C GLU A 68 -14.93 1.70 -18.21
N ARG A 69 -15.84 2.12 -17.32
CA ARG A 69 -15.68 2.02 -15.86
C ARG A 69 -15.47 0.58 -15.39
N THR A 70 -16.25 -0.34 -15.93
CA THR A 70 -16.13 -1.77 -15.58
C THR A 70 -14.79 -2.33 -16.02
N LYS A 71 -14.29 -1.94 -17.20
CA LYS A 71 -13.03 -2.42 -17.75
C LYS A 71 -11.82 -1.93 -16.94
N LEU A 72 -11.83 -0.65 -16.56
CA LEU A 72 -10.79 -0.07 -15.71
C LEU A 72 -10.80 -0.67 -14.30
N ALA A 73 -11.99 -0.85 -13.69
CA ALA A 73 -12.10 -1.53 -12.40
C ALA A 73 -11.56 -2.97 -12.47
N SER A 74 -11.89 -3.73 -13.51
CA SER A 74 -11.35 -5.09 -13.70
C SER A 74 -9.82 -5.11 -13.80
N ILE A 75 -9.20 -4.12 -14.45
CA ILE A 75 -7.74 -4.00 -14.53
C ILE A 75 -7.15 -3.71 -13.14
N VAL A 76 -7.76 -2.82 -12.36
CA VAL A 76 -7.31 -2.50 -10.98
C VAL A 76 -7.42 -3.72 -10.07
N PHE A 77 -8.54 -4.46 -10.15
CA PHE A 77 -8.72 -5.71 -9.40
C PHE A 77 -7.69 -6.77 -9.82
N ALA A 78 -7.46 -6.96 -11.12
CA ALA A 78 -6.45 -7.89 -11.61
C ALA A 78 -5.05 -7.52 -11.10
N GLY A 79 -4.69 -6.23 -11.13
CA GLY A 79 -3.42 -5.74 -10.59
C GLY A 79 -3.29 -5.99 -9.08
N THR A 80 -4.37 -5.80 -8.32
CA THR A 80 -4.40 -6.07 -6.86
C THR A 80 -4.21 -7.56 -6.56
N SER A 81 -4.89 -8.44 -7.31
CA SER A 81 -4.74 -9.89 -7.19
C SER A 81 -3.33 -10.35 -7.55
N LEU A 82 -2.78 -9.86 -8.66
CA LEU A 82 -1.41 -10.18 -9.09
C LEU A 82 -0.36 -9.71 -8.07
N GLY A 83 -0.51 -8.49 -7.56
CA GLY A 83 0.36 -7.96 -6.51
C GLY A 83 0.29 -8.82 -5.24
N SER A 84 -0.91 -9.27 -4.85
CA SER A 84 -1.07 -10.16 -3.69
C SER A 84 -0.37 -11.51 -3.91
N ILE A 85 -0.54 -12.12 -5.08
CA ILE A 85 0.14 -13.39 -5.43
C ILE A 85 1.66 -13.21 -5.38
N TYR A 86 2.17 -12.11 -5.93
CA TYR A 86 3.60 -11.81 -5.92
C TYR A 86 4.14 -11.62 -4.49
N ILE A 87 3.45 -10.84 -3.66
CA ILE A 87 3.80 -10.64 -2.26
C ILE A 87 3.79 -11.97 -1.52
N PHE A 88 2.70 -12.73 -1.58
CA PHE A 88 2.60 -14.01 -0.86
C PHE A 88 3.68 -15.00 -1.28
N SER A 89 3.96 -15.11 -2.59
CA SER A 89 5.02 -15.99 -3.10
C SER A 89 6.39 -15.56 -2.57
N THR A 90 6.68 -14.25 -2.60
CA THR A 90 7.94 -13.69 -2.10
C THR A 90 8.07 -13.90 -0.59
N THR A 91 7.00 -13.66 0.17
CA THR A 91 7.00 -13.90 1.63
C THR A 91 7.19 -15.36 2.00
N GLY A 92 6.65 -16.29 1.20
CA GLY A 92 6.85 -17.73 1.40
C GLY A 92 8.32 -18.11 1.32
N VAL A 93 9.00 -17.67 0.26
CA VAL A 93 10.44 -17.94 0.06
C VAL A 93 11.29 -17.23 1.13
N LEU A 94 10.97 -15.99 1.47
CA LEU A 94 11.72 -15.23 2.49
C LEU A 94 11.56 -15.80 3.91
N CYS A 95 10.46 -16.47 4.20
CA CYS A 95 10.23 -17.10 5.51
C CYS A 95 11.11 -18.35 5.70
N GLU A 96 11.45 -19.04 4.61
CA GLU A 96 12.23 -20.27 4.60
C GLU A 96 13.75 -20.00 4.57
N GLU A 97 14.18 -18.96 3.84
CA GLU A 97 15.60 -18.70 3.52
C GLU A 97 16.16 -17.36 4.08
N GLY A 98 15.35 -16.56 4.79
CA GLY A 98 15.67 -15.16 5.10
C GLY A 98 16.60 -14.92 6.31
N PHE A 99 17.57 -14.02 6.13
CA PHE A 99 18.46 -13.49 7.19
C PHE A 99 17.64 -12.86 8.34
N ASP A 100 18.00 -13.19 9.60
CA ASP A 100 17.36 -12.69 10.84
C ASP A 100 15.91 -13.20 11.06
N ILE A 101 15.72 -14.53 10.99
CA ILE A 101 14.47 -15.28 11.27
C ILE A 101 13.38 -15.04 10.19
N GLY A 102 13.75 -14.53 9.00
CA GLY A 102 12.86 -14.33 7.85
C GLY A 102 11.78 -13.24 8.01
N TRP A 103 11.31 -13.00 9.24
CA TRP A 103 10.19 -12.11 9.53
C TRP A 103 10.48 -10.65 9.22
N ALA A 104 11.67 -10.16 9.54
CA ALA A 104 12.06 -8.78 9.24
C ALA A 104 12.27 -8.57 7.74
N ALA A 105 12.75 -9.59 7.01
CA ALA A 105 13.01 -9.54 5.57
C ALA A 105 11.73 -9.19 4.77
N ILE A 106 10.58 -9.71 5.20
CA ILE A 106 9.28 -9.45 4.57
C ILE A 106 8.98 -7.96 4.50
N PHE A 107 9.27 -7.21 5.56
CA PHE A 107 9.01 -5.77 5.63
C PHE A 107 9.95 -4.93 4.77
N TYR A 108 11.08 -5.49 4.32
CA TYR A 108 12.00 -4.82 3.40
C TYR A 108 11.64 -5.00 1.93
N PHE A 109 11.00 -6.12 1.59
CA PHE A 109 10.60 -6.46 0.22
C PHE A 109 9.12 -6.17 -0.09
N THR A 110 8.33 -5.73 0.90
CA THR A 110 6.93 -5.30 0.76
C THR A 110 6.83 -3.83 0.40
#